data_AF-A0A6B1HA81-F1
#
_entry.id   AF-A0A6B1HA81-F1
#
_cell.length_a   1.000
_cell.length_b   1.000
_cell.length_c   1.000
_cell.angle_alpha   90.00
_cell.angle_beta   90.00
_cell.angle_gamma   90.00
#
_symmetry.space_group_name_H-M   'P 1'
#
loop_
_entity.id
_entity.type
_entity.pdbx_description
1 polymer ?
#
loop_
_entity_poly.entity_id
_entity_poly.type
_entity_poly.pdbx_seq_one_letter_code
_entity_poly.pdbx_strand_id
1 'polypeptide(L)'
;MMGEFPWQVVWGLKTTSLFDVWSFEHFMAGISVGGIVVLVNRRAMAQLPMSPGSHRHAWFDIAGCLFLAYLWETIEHYLENGTAGEAVRYWFQGIEFWGNRLIVDPLLLLLGMLLVSRCPWLAWPARAISTLWLAIHVFVFPHCMYLYEIFDLA
;
A
#
# COMPACT_ATOMS: atom_id res chain seq x y z
N MET A 1 -11.49 -33.17 12.96
CA MET A 1 -10.34 -32.25 13.05
C MET A 1 -10.84 -30.88 12.65
N MET A 2 -11.12 -30.01 13.60
CA MET A 2 -11.35 -28.59 13.29
C MET A 2 -9.97 -28.05 12.91
N GLY A 3 -9.76 -27.79 11.62
CA GLY A 3 -8.52 -27.22 11.13
C GLY A 3 -8.37 -25.83 11.73
N GLU A 4 -7.33 -25.65 12.55
CA GLU A 4 -6.94 -24.32 13.02
C GLU A 4 -6.72 -23.46 11.77
N PHE A 5 -7.46 -22.36 11.69
CA PHE A 5 -7.24 -21.38 10.63
C PHE A 5 -5.80 -20.88 10.77
N PRO A 6 -4.93 -21.02 9.75
CA PRO A 6 -3.53 -20.67 9.89
C PRO A 6 -3.43 -19.15 9.92
N TRP A 7 -3.51 -18.57 11.11
CA TRP A 7 -3.45 -17.12 11.33
C TRP A 7 -2.21 -16.49 10.68
N GLN A 8 -1.12 -17.25 10.63
CA GLN A 8 0.14 -16.91 9.97
C GLN A 8 0.02 -16.69 8.45
N VAL A 9 -1.04 -17.18 7.79
CA VAL A 9 -1.31 -16.89 6.37
C VAL A 9 -2.06 -15.57 6.22
N VAL A 10 -2.82 -15.15 7.24
CA VAL A 10 -3.53 -13.87 7.20
C VAL A 10 -2.64 -12.74 7.68
N TRP A 11 -2.00 -12.86 8.83
CA TRP A 11 -1.19 -11.78 9.41
C TRP A 11 0.16 -12.30 9.88
N GLY A 12 1.25 -11.66 9.46
CA GLY A 12 2.57 -12.05 9.94
C GLY A 12 3.72 -11.60 9.03
N LEU A 13 4.64 -12.52 8.75
CA LEU A 13 5.80 -12.26 7.92
C LEU A 13 5.38 -11.98 6.48
N LYS A 14 5.95 -10.92 5.87
CA LYS A 14 5.65 -10.50 4.49
C LYS A 14 5.84 -11.60 3.46
N THR A 15 6.73 -12.57 3.71
CA THR A 15 7.06 -13.65 2.77
C THR A 15 6.00 -14.75 2.73
N THR A 16 5.10 -14.82 3.71
CA THR A 16 4.11 -15.91 3.85
C THR A 16 2.68 -15.45 4.10
N SER A 17 2.48 -14.19 4.47
CA SER A 17 1.20 -13.68 4.97
C SER A 17 0.52 -12.78 3.93
N LEU A 18 -0.81 -12.71 3.98
CA LEU A 18 -1.61 -11.81 3.17
C LEU A 18 -1.53 -10.37 3.65
N PHE A 19 -1.44 -10.17 4.96
CA PHE A 19 -1.26 -8.89 5.62
C PHE A 19 -0.01 -8.93 6.47
N ASP A 20 0.64 -7.79 6.56
CA ASP A 20 1.84 -7.58 7.36
C ASP A 20 1.82 -6.16 7.94
N VAL A 21 2.93 -5.76 8.53
CA VAL A 21 3.04 -4.43 9.13
C VAL A 21 2.98 -3.29 8.10
N TRP A 22 3.30 -3.57 6.82
CA TRP A 22 3.28 -2.61 5.72
C TRP A 22 1.89 -2.46 5.10
N SER A 23 0.98 -3.41 5.33
CA SER A 23 -0.45 -3.25 5.02
C SER A 23 -1.04 -1.95 5.59
N PHE A 24 -0.57 -1.52 6.77
CA PHE A 24 -0.95 -0.22 7.33
C PHE A 24 -0.50 0.94 6.44
N GLU A 25 0.75 0.91 5.99
CA GLU A 25 1.31 1.93 5.11
C GLU A 25 0.60 1.94 3.75
N HIS A 26 0.32 0.78 3.16
CA HIS A 26 -0.45 0.69 1.92
C HIS A 26 -1.83 1.35 2.03
N PHE A 27 -2.54 1.11 3.13
CA PHE A 27 -3.82 1.78 3.38
C PHE A 27 -3.68 3.30 3.52
N MET A 28 -2.68 3.76 4.29
CA MET A 28 -2.43 5.20 4.50
C MET A 28 -1.96 5.91 3.22
N ALA A 29 -1.13 5.24 2.43
CA ALA A 29 -0.74 5.66 1.09
C ALA A 29 -1.96 5.72 0.17
N GLY A 30 -2.91 4.79 0.27
CA GLY A 30 -4.20 4.85 -0.41
C GLY A 30 -4.98 6.13 -0.10
N ILE A 31 -5.08 6.53 1.17
CA ILE A 31 -5.73 7.79 1.58
C ILE A 31 -4.97 8.99 1.01
N SER A 32 -3.64 8.97 1.05
CA SER A 32 -2.80 10.08 0.59
C SER A 32 -2.73 10.19 -0.93
N VAL A 33 -2.09 9.22 -1.57
CA VAL A 33 -1.82 9.15 -3.01
C VAL A 33 -3.12 8.96 -3.78
N GLY A 34 -4.02 8.09 -3.31
CA GLY A 34 -5.34 7.94 -3.92
C GLY A 34 -6.14 9.25 -3.89
N GLY A 35 -6.02 10.05 -2.82
CA GLY A 35 -6.63 11.39 -2.76
C GLY A 35 -6.06 12.36 -3.81
N ILE A 36 -4.75 12.26 -4.10
CA ILE A 36 -4.11 13.02 -5.17
C ILE A 36 -4.61 12.55 -6.55
N VAL A 37 -4.69 11.24 -6.78
CA VAL A 37 -5.23 10.66 -8.04
C VAL A 37 -6.64 11.19 -8.30
N VAL A 38 -7.53 11.10 -7.30
CA VAL A 38 -8.91 11.60 -7.39
C VAL A 38 -8.94 13.09 -7.71
N LEU A 39 -8.10 13.89 -7.05
CA LEU A 39 -8.03 15.34 -7.31
C LEU A 39 -7.57 15.64 -8.74
N VAL A 40 -6.51 14.98 -9.20
CA VAL A 40 -5.92 15.20 -10.54
C VAL A 40 -6.91 14.77 -11.62
N ASN A 41 -7.48 13.58 -11.51
CA ASN A 41 -8.43 13.05 -12.47
C ASN A 41 -9.68 13.92 -12.56
N ARG A 42 -10.26 14.33 -11.43
CA ARG A 42 -11.44 15.20 -11.44
C ARG A 42 -11.15 16.55 -12.08
N ARG A 43 -9.97 17.14 -11.82
CA ARG A 43 -9.55 18.40 -12.47
C ARG A 43 -9.38 18.23 -13.98
N ALA A 44 -8.73 17.16 -14.43
CA ALA A 44 -8.54 16.89 -15.84
C ALA A 44 -9.89 16.66 -16.55
N MET A 45 -10.77 15.88 -15.93
CA MET A 45 -12.06 15.52 -16.52
C MET A 45 -13.07 16.67 -16.49
N ALA A 46 -12.94 17.64 -15.58
CA ALA A 46 -13.75 18.87 -15.58
C ALA A 46 -13.52 19.74 -16.82
N GLN A 47 -12.40 19.55 -17.53
CA GLN A 47 -12.09 20.27 -18.78
C GLN A 47 -12.76 19.62 -20.01
N LEU A 48 -13.31 18.41 -19.85
CA LEU A 48 -13.96 17.69 -20.94
C LEU A 48 -15.47 18.02 -20.97
N PRO A 49 -16.08 18.16 -22.16
CA PRO A 49 -17.52 18.36 -22.29
C PRO A 49 -18.26 17.04 -22.01
N MET A 50 -18.30 16.64 -20.74
CA MET A 50 -18.96 15.42 -20.28
C MET A 50 -20.21 15.74 -19.45
N SER A 51 -21.21 14.84 -19.51
CA SER A 51 -22.42 14.99 -18.71
C SER A 51 -22.10 14.88 -17.21
N PRO A 52 -22.66 15.75 -16.35
CA PRO A 52 -22.56 15.61 -14.90
C PRO A 52 -23.05 14.23 -14.46
N GLY A 53 -22.30 13.55 -13.57
CA GLY A 53 -22.75 12.33 -12.91
C GLY A 53 -22.36 11.00 -13.57
N SER A 54 -21.46 10.98 -14.57
CA SER A 54 -21.05 9.70 -15.17
C SER A 54 -20.20 8.86 -14.21
N HIS A 55 -20.54 7.57 -14.04
CA HIS A 55 -19.72 6.58 -13.33
C HIS A 55 -18.28 6.46 -13.88
N ARG A 56 -18.00 7.06 -15.04
CA ARG A 56 -16.68 7.05 -15.69
C ARG A 56 -15.60 7.70 -14.82
N HIS A 57 -15.91 8.74 -14.05
CA HIS A 57 -14.90 9.37 -13.17
C HIS A 57 -14.32 8.39 -12.15
N ALA A 58 -15.17 7.54 -11.56
CA ALA A 58 -14.72 6.52 -10.60
C ALA A 58 -13.80 5.48 -11.25
N TRP A 59 -14.04 5.11 -12.51
CA TRP A 59 -13.17 4.17 -13.23
C TRP A 59 -11.77 4.72 -13.47
N PHE A 60 -11.64 6.01 -13.81
CA PHE A 60 -10.33 6.64 -13.95
C PHE A 60 -9.59 6.75 -12.62
N ASP A 61 -10.32 7.04 -11.53
CA ASP A 61 -9.75 7.06 -10.18
C ASP A 61 -9.21 5.68 -9.78
N ILE A 62 -10.02 4.63 -9.94
CA ILE A 62 -9.63 3.24 -9.67
C ILE A 62 -8.46 2.82 -10.56
N ALA A 63 -8.52 3.08 -11.87
CA ALA A 63 -7.48 2.69 -12.81
C ALA A 63 -6.15 3.40 -12.51
N GLY A 64 -6.18 4.70 -12.21
CA GLY A 64 -4.99 5.47 -11.83
C GLY A 64 -4.40 4.98 -10.51
N CYS A 65 -5.24 4.68 -9.52
CA CYS A 65 -4.79 4.16 -8.23
C CYS A 65 -4.15 2.77 -8.35
N LEU A 66 -4.79 1.85 -9.08
CA LEU A 66 -4.24 0.52 -9.35
C LEU A 66 -2.95 0.58 -10.17
N PHE A 67 -2.87 1.48 -11.15
CA PHE A 67 -1.63 1.67 -11.93
C PHE A 67 -0.47 2.07 -11.01
N LEU A 68 -0.67 3.02 -10.10
CA LEU A 68 0.36 3.43 -9.14
C LEU A 68 0.68 2.32 -8.14
N ALA A 69 -0.33 1.56 -7.69
CA ALA A 69 -0.12 0.41 -6.81
C ALA A 69 0.81 -0.62 -7.48
N TYR A 70 0.44 -1.12 -8.66
CA TYR A 70 1.25 -2.13 -9.35
C TYR A 70 2.61 -1.59 -9.83
N LEU A 71 2.71 -0.30 -10.13
CA LEU A 71 3.99 0.33 -10.41
C LEU A 71 4.90 0.27 -9.19
N TRP A 72 4.38 0.59 -7.99
CA TRP A 72 5.12 0.47 -6.74
C TRP A 72 5.51 -0.98 -6.46
N GLU A 73 4.55 -1.92 -6.51
CA GLU A 73 4.82 -3.36 -6.32
C GLU A 73 5.91 -3.90 -7.25
N THR A 74 5.94 -3.41 -8.49
CA THR A 74 6.98 -3.76 -9.44
C THR A 74 8.34 -3.22 -9.01
N ILE A 75 8.41 -1.95 -8.59
CA ILE A 75 9.64 -1.33 -8.09
C ILE A 75 10.12 -2.10 -6.86
N GLU A 76 9.24 -2.35 -5.89
CA GLU A 76 9.52 -3.09 -4.67
C GLU A 76 10.08 -4.48 -4.98
N HIS A 77 9.47 -5.22 -5.91
CA HIS A 77 10.01 -6.52 -6.35
C HIS A 77 11.45 -6.45 -6.83
N TYR A 78 11.82 -5.42 -7.59
CA TYR A 78 13.20 -5.27 -8.04
C TYR A 78 14.13 -4.91 -6.89
N LEU A 79 13.69 -4.06 -5.95
CA LEU A 79 14.47 -3.71 -4.76
C LEU A 79 14.73 -4.93 -3.88
N GLU A 80 13.71 -5.79 -3.68
CA GLU A 80 13.81 -7.07 -2.97
C GLU A 80 14.79 -8.04 -3.65
N ASN A 81 14.87 -8.03 -4.98
CA ASN A 81 15.84 -8.83 -5.72
C ASN A 81 17.27 -8.25 -5.65
N GLY A 82 17.46 -7.07 -5.04
CA GLY A 82 18.76 -6.44 -4.85
C GLY A 82 19.27 -5.62 -6.02
N THR A 83 18.39 -5.17 -6.92
CA THR A 83 18.80 -4.27 -8.02
C THR A 83 19.39 -2.94 -7.53
N ALA A 84 19.02 -2.51 -6.32
CA ALA A 84 19.55 -1.32 -5.65
C ALA A 84 20.69 -1.62 -4.65
N GLY A 85 21.28 -2.82 -4.72
CA GLY A 85 22.40 -3.23 -3.88
C GLY A 85 22.01 -4.03 -2.64
N GLU A 86 23.03 -4.63 -2.00
CA GLU A 86 22.84 -5.59 -0.92
C GLU A 86 22.19 -4.99 0.33
N ALA A 87 22.50 -3.75 0.66
CA ALA A 87 21.93 -3.08 1.83
C ALA A 87 20.40 -2.92 1.71
N VAL A 88 19.91 -2.58 0.51
CA VAL A 88 18.46 -2.45 0.25
C VAL A 88 17.80 -3.82 0.27
N ARG A 89 18.40 -4.83 -0.37
CA ARG A 89 17.91 -6.21 -0.33
C ARG A 89 17.80 -6.72 1.11
N TYR A 90 18.83 -6.48 1.91
CA TYR A 90 18.84 -6.84 3.33
C TYR A 90 17.72 -6.14 4.08
N TRP A 91 17.48 -4.85 3.83
CA TRP A 91 16.38 -4.14 4.47
C TRP A 91 15.02 -4.77 4.15
N PHE A 92 14.80 -5.27 2.93
CA PHE A 92 13.55 -5.91 2.54
C PHE A 92 13.33 -7.33 3.11
N GLN A 93 14.36 -8.03 3.57
CA GLN A 93 14.27 -9.37 4.19
C GLN A 93 13.50 -10.43 3.38
N GLY A 94 13.70 -10.42 2.06
CA GLY A 94 13.13 -11.41 1.15
C GLY A 94 12.00 -10.87 0.27
N ILE A 95 11.42 -11.78 -0.50
CA ILE A 95 10.38 -11.48 -1.49
C ILE A 95 9.03 -11.64 -0.83
N GLU A 96 8.20 -10.62 -0.98
CA GLU A 96 6.83 -10.61 -0.48
C GLU A 96 5.96 -11.74 -1.06
N PHE A 97 5.01 -12.19 -0.25
CA PHE A 97 4.03 -13.18 -0.63
C PHE A 97 3.20 -12.69 -1.81
N TRP A 98 3.06 -13.51 -2.85
CA TRP A 98 2.36 -13.12 -4.07
C TRP A 98 0.93 -12.61 -3.82
N GLY A 99 0.24 -13.16 -2.82
CA GLY A 99 -1.13 -12.77 -2.48
C GLY A 99 -1.21 -11.41 -1.79
N ASN A 100 -0.18 -11.05 -1.02
CA ASN A 100 -0.03 -9.72 -0.44
C ASN A 100 0.14 -8.70 -1.58
N ARG A 101 1.22 -8.87 -2.34
CA ARG A 101 1.62 -8.04 -3.48
C ARG A 101 0.53 -7.84 -4.54
N LEU A 102 -0.03 -8.92 -5.05
CA LEU A 102 -0.90 -8.85 -6.24
C LEU A 102 -2.36 -8.57 -5.90
N ILE A 103 -2.77 -8.73 -4.63
CA ILE A 103 -4.16 -8.63 -4.24
C ILE A 103 -4.32 -7.66 -3.08
N VAL A 104 -3.70 -7.95 -1.93
CA VAL A 104 -4.00 -7.22 -0.70
C VAL A 104 -3.51 -5.78 -0.76
N ASP A 105 -2.27 -5.53 -1.14
CA ASP A 105 -1.74 -4.16 -1.13
C ASP A 105 -2.43 -3.23 -2.13
N PRO A 106 -2.69 -3.63 -3.39
CA PRO A 106 -3.50 -2.84 -4.30
C PRO A 106 -4.92 -2.60 -3.78
N LEU A 107 -5.54 -3.58 -3.11
CA LEU A 107 -6.85 -3.42 -2.49
C LEU A 107 -6.81 -2.45 -1.32
N LEU A 108 -5.79 -2.48 -0.47
CA LEU A 108 -5.62 -1.53 0.63
C LEU A 108 -5.43 -0.10 0.12
N LEU A 109 -4.65 0.10 -0.94
CA LEU A 109 -4.53 1.38 -1.61
C LEU A 109 -5.89 1.87 -2.12
N LEU A 110 -6.66 1.00 -2.78
CA LEU A 110 -8.01 1.32 -3.24
C LEU A 110 -8.96 1.65 -2.09
N LEU A 111 -8.92 0.89 -0.99
CA LEU A 111 -9.75 1.16 0.19
C LEU A 111 -9.43 2.53 0.79
N GLY A 112 -8.15 2.89 0.91
CA GLY A 112 -7.74 4.23 1.33
C GLY A 112 -8.23 5.32 0.37
N MET A 113 -8.14 5.10 -0.95
CA MET A 113 -8.64 6.02 -1.98
C MET A 113 -10.16 6.21 -1.88
N LEU A 114 -10.91 5.13 -1.67
CA LEU A 114 -12.36 5.18 -1.50
C LEU A 114 -12.74 5.95 -0.23
N LEU A 115 -11.99 5.75 0.86
CA LEU A 115 -12.20 6.46 2.11
C LEU A 115 -11.96 7.97 1.96
N VAL A 116 -10.83 8.39 1.38
CA VAL A 116 -10.52 9.82 1.21
C VAL A 116 -11.47 10.51 0.23
N SER A 117 -12.02 9.76 -0.75
CA SER A 117 -13.05 10.27 -1.66
C SER A 117 -14.34 10.67 -0.94
N ARG A 118 -14.60 10.10 0.25
CA ARG A 118 -15.75 10.42 1.12
C ARG A 118 -15.37 11.36 2.25
N CYS A 119 -14.15 11.25 2.76
CA CYS A 119 -13.63 12.04 3.87
C CYS A 119 -12.30 12.74 3.49
N PRO A 120 -12.33 13.81 2.66
CA PRO A 120 -11.09 14.41 2.14
C PRO A 120 -10.17 15.00 3.21
N TRP A 121 -10.72 15.37 4.37
CA TRP A 121 -9.94 15.90 5.48
C TRP A 121 -8.95 14.88 6.06
N LEU A 122 -9.18 13.57 5.86
CA LEU A 122 -8.26 12.50 6.29
C LEU A 122 -6.94 12.48 5.51
N ALA A 123 -6.85 13.16 4.37
CA ALA A 123 -5.63 13.18 3.55
C ALA A 123 -4.43 13.74 4.31
N TRP A 124 -4.61 14.81 5.10
CA TRP A 124 -3.53 15.44 5.85
C TRP A 124 -3.04 14.60 7.03
N PRO A 125 -3.92 14.09 7.92
CA PRO A 125 -3.51 13.12 8.94
C PRO A 125 -2.82 11.91 8.35
N ALA A 126 -3.35 11.35 7.26
CA ALA A 126 -2.76 10.17 6.64
C ALA A 126 -1.35 10.43 6.11
N ARG A 127 -1.13 11.58 5.44
CA ARG A 127 0.22 11.99 5.01
C ARG A 127 1.19 12.13 6.17
N ALA A 128 0.76 12.78 7.26
CA ALA A 128 1.61 12.99 8.43
C ALA A 128 2.02 11.65 9.07
N ILE A 129 1.05 10.74 9.23
CA ILE A 129 1.29 9.43 9.82
C ILE A 129 2.14 8.55 8.88
N SER A 130 1.81 8.46 7.59
CA SER A 130 2.59 7.70 6.60
C SER A 130 4.04 8.20 6.49
N THR A 131 4.24 9.53 6.42
CA THR A 131 5.59 10.13 6.40
C THR A 131 6.36 9.78 7.67
N LEU A 132 5.73 9.88 8.84
CA LEU A 132 6.35 9.52 10.11
C LEU A 132 6.67 8.02 10.19
N TRP A 133 5.73 7.18 9.73
CA TRP A 133 5.88 5.73 9.69
C TRP A 133 7.07 5.33 8.83
N LEU A 134 7.14 5.82 7.59
CA LEU A 134 8.27 5.60 6.67
C LEU A 134 9.58 6.12 7.26
N ALA A 135 9.61 7.34 7.78
CA ALA A 135 10.83 7.93 8.34
C ALA A 135 11.40 7.09 9.48
N ILE A 136 10.53 6.58 10.36
CA ILE A 136 10.93 5.71 11.46
C ILE A 136 11.42 4.36 10.91
N HIS A 137 10.63 3.68 10.10
CA HIS A 137 10.90 2.29 9.70
C HIS A 137 12.07 2.16 8.70
N VAL A 138 12.33 3.19 7.90
CA VAL A 138 13.43 3.19 6.92
C VAL A 138 14.75 3.63 7.54
N PHE A 139 14.76 4.66 8.40
CA PHE A 139 16.00 5.26 8.89
C PHE A 139 16.43 4.82 10.28
N VAL A 140 15.52 4.32 11.11
CA VAL A 140 15.83 3.92 12.50
C VAL A 140 16.10 2.42 12.60
N PHE A 141 15.37 1.62 11.83
CA PHE A 141 15.36 0.16 12.00
C PHE A 141 16.17 -0.58 10.93
N PRO A 142 16.75 -1.74 11.28
CA PRO A 142 17.71 -2.43 10.42
C PRO A 142 17.09 -3.09 9.19
N HIS A 143 15.80 -3.44 9.25
CA HIS A 143 15.04 -4.03 8.14
C HIS A 143 13.54 -3.87 8.35
N CYS A 144 12.76 -4.08 7.29
CA CYS A 144 11.33 -3.81 7.24
C CYS A 144 10.46 -4.75 8.10
N MET A 145 10.98 -5.92 8.48
CA MET A 145 10.27 -6.93 9.28
C MET A 145 10.71 -6.98 10.76
N TYR A 146 11.48 -6.00 11.24
CA TYR A 146 12.03 -6.00 12.61
C TYR A 146 10.95 -6.10 13.69
N LEU A 147 9.74 -5.57 13.45
CA LEU A 147 8.64 -5.64 14.41
C LEU A 147 8.20 -7.08 14.66
N TYR A 148 8.31 -7.95 13.66
CA TYR A 148 7.99 -9.36 13.84
C TYR A 148 9.00 -10.03 14.79
N GLU A 149 10.29 -9.67 14.69
CA GLU A 149 11.33 -10.16 15.61
C GLU A 149 11.16 -9.62 17.03
N ILE A 150 10.75 -8.36 17.18
CA ILE A 150 10.55 -7.74 18.51
C ILE A 150 9.32 -8.30 19.22
N PHE A 151 8.23 -8.49 18.48
CA PHE A 151 6.94 -8.92 19.03
C PHE A 151 6.71 -10.43 18.95
N ASP A 152 7.76 -11.18 18.62
CA ASP A 152 7.86 -12.64 18.48
C ASP A 152 6.65 -13.38 19.08
N LEU A 153 5.68 -13.68 18.21
CA LEU A 153 4.80 -14.84 18.36
C LEU A 153 5.68 -16.08 18.09
N ALA A 154 6.60 -16.35 19.02
CA ALA A 154 7.28 -17.64 19.16
C ALA A 154 6.30 -18.71 19.67
#